data_AF-A0A1X7TBH3-F1
#
_entry.id   AF-A0A1X7TBH3-F1
#
_cell.length_a   1.000
_cell.length_b   1.000
_cell.length_c   1.000
_cell.angle_alpha   90.00
_cell.angle_beta   90.00
_cell.angle_gamma   90.00
#
_symmetry.space_group_name_H-M   'P 1'
#
loop_
_entity.id
_entity.type
_entity.pdbx_description
1 polymer ?
#
loop_
_entity_poly.entity_id
_entity_poly.type
_entity_poly.pdbx_seq_one_letter_code
_entity_poly.pdbx_strand_id
1 'polypeptide(L)'
;MYRIDGQYFPCHSKSSQLAFFQSAVSTGASFKPLDISCISKKPTHSMHLVLGTHYDKVSDATLKEKEEILKSSMSSLQSYLKNCVIHHKKSIMYPVNTIAASEERAKYSEEICKAIWCHGSDASLEIKIPIRWFAFELSLPEQSIVLVKDALSIGERYGMNEEDTKQALRYFHNVSLMLYYPKVTNVIFIDSKPILEILSQLLALTYIDDYDALASILDKRLPLEVTNNLEDGIFNENIFEHLKSKSVVFSLPEFQMSDLIRLLLHLNIITKLEDEPKGHYFIPYALPSYNEPVSIKETNAKPLLIVWREEESEEILPAPTGLFPLTIVNLLNQKEYVAKISPSTPGYFKFRDAMSLKITITSKHTLHLINRYTHIEVYFTGPTQHCPLVRNLLKTAIDNSSDAMHLKHNYVNAFACPNNESCYCIINEDHHKVADCTVCGESPALSNDYWTWFNDAQGRDECNNGTQIKHDNDQPSDENILDKMPQLNDLVRLFDSYAAQFKLIGIALSVRVDDLLPCPEVTTNNLMQVFQRWIRRDKDVTWRTILRVCQDYPDHLGKAEAEVKQFLSSPTAHSLYDPLPDESKSTTRAHDHCFKFFPSKSHAFVFIASLILVLVAILILYLC
;
A
#
# COMPACT_ATOMS: atom_id res chain seq x y z
N MET A 1 -13.26 -18.22 -10.80
CA MET A 1 -13.97 -19.51 -10.55
C MET A 1 -14.14 -19.66 -9.06
N TYR A 2 -15.36 -19.77 -8.55
CA TYR A 2 -15.62 -19.90 -7.12
C TYR A 2 -15.47 -21.36 -6.68
N ARG A 3 -14.88 -21.61 -5.50
CA ARG A 3 -14.79 -22.95 -4.92
C ARG A 3 -15.53 -23.01 -3.60
N ILE A 4 -16.48 -23.93 -3.48
CA ILE A 4 -17.18 -24.24 -2.22
C ILE A 4 -17.40 -25.73 -2.11
N ASP A 5 -17.16 -26.27 -0.91
CA ASP A 5 -17.28 -27.70 -0.59
C ASP A 5 -16.53 -28.62 -1.59
N GLY A 6 -15.39 -28.13 -2.09
CA GLY A 6 -14.56 -28.87 -3.03
C GLY A 6 -15.02 -28.82 -4.49
N GLN A 7 -16.18 -28.24 -4.79
CA GLN A 7 -16.71 -28.05 -6.13
C GLN A 7 -16.34 -26.66 -6.69
N TYR A 8 -16.22 -26.56 -8.01
CA TYR A 8 -15.89 -25.31 -8.70
C TYR A 8 -17.09 -24.82 -9.50
N PHE A 9 -17.36 -23.53 -9.37
CA PHE A 9 -18.47 -22.85 -10.03
C PHE A 9 -17.95 -21.70 -10.90
N PRO A 10 -18.49 -21.55 -12.12
CA PRO A 10 -18.16 -20.41 -12.98
C PRO A 10 -18.61 -19.12 -12.31
N CYS A 11 -17.84 -18.06 -12.54
CA CYS A 11 -18.17 -16.71 -12.11
C CYS A 11 -18.13 -15.77 -13.29
N HIS A 12 -18.90 -14.68 -13.25
CA HIS A 12 -19.02 -13.68 -14.33
C HIS A 12 -17.81 -12.78 -14.53
N SER A 13 -16.62 -13.30 -14.28
CA SER A 13 -15.40 -12.54 -14.45
C SER A 13 -14.65 -12.90 -15.71
N LYS A 14 -14.03 -11.87 -16.28
CA LYS A 14 -13.17 -11.92 -17.45
C LYS A 14 -11.68 -11.81 -17.09
N SER A 15 -11.33 -11.77 -15.80
CA SER A 15 -9.94 -11.75 -15.33
C SER A 15 -9.28 -13.10 -15.62
N SER A 16 -8.16 -13.09 -16.35
CA SER A 16 -7.37 -14.31 -16.53
C SER A 16 -6.47 -14.56 -15.30
N GLN A 17 -6.09 -15.81 -15.05
CA GLN A 17 -5.09 -16.15 -14.03
C GLN A 17 -3.75 -15.41 -14.25
N LEU A 18 -3.43 -15.11 -15.52
CA LEU A 18 -2.27 -14.32 -15.89
C LEU A 18 -2.40 -12.87 -15.44
N ALA A 19 -3.53 -12.22 -15.73
CA ALA A 19 -3.79 -10.84 -15.28
C ALA A 19 -3.77 -10.75 -13.74
N PHE A 20 -4.33 -11.76 -13.07
CA PHE A 20 -4.24 -11.87 -11.62
C PHE A 20 -2.80 -11.95 -11.12
N PHE A 21 -2.01 -12.86 -11.69
CA PHE A 21 -0.60 -13.03 -11.30
C PHE A 21 0.20 -11.76 -11.53
N GLN A 22 0.04 -11.10 -12.68
CA GLN A 22 0.70 -9.83 -12.96
C GLN A 22 0.31 -8.75 -11.95
N SER A 23 -0.97 -8.65 -11.60
CA SER A 23 -1.47 -7.68 -10.60
C SER A 23 -0.88 -7.97 -9.21
N ALA A 24 -0.83 -9.23 -8.79
CA ALA A 24 -0.26 -9.64 -7.50
C ALA A 24 1.25 -9.37 -7.41
N VAL A 25 2.01 -9.67 -8.47
CA VAL A 25 3.45 -9.41 -8.54
C VAL A 25 3.73 -7.90 -8.51
N SER A 26 2.97 -7.11 -9.28
CA SER A 26 3.13 -5.64 -9.34
C SER A 26 2.79 -4.95 -8.03
N THR A 27 1.74 -5.42 -7.36
CA THR A 27 1.38 -4.95 -6.01
C THR A 27 2.50 -5.29 -5.02
N GLY A 28 3.08 -6.49 -5.15
CA GLY A 28 4.27 -6.92 -4.41
C GLY A 28 5.42 -5.92 -4.48
N ALA A 29 5.69 -5.40 -5.68
CA ALA A 29 6.76 -4.43 -5.94
C ALA A 29 6.54 -3.09 -5.25
N SER A 30 5.27 -2.75 -5.05
CA SER A 30 4.85 -1.50 -4.45
C SER A 30 4.78 -1.56 -2.92
N PHE A 31 5.09 -2.67 -2.25
CA PHE A 31 5.06 -2.72 -0.78
C PHE A 31 6.23 -1.95 -0.15
N LYS A 32 5.94 -1.22 0.93
CA LYS A 32 6.97 -0.70 1.84
C LYS A 32 7.61 -1.86 2.60
N PRO A 33 8.93 -1.80 2.86
CA PRO A 33 9.56 -2.72 3.80
C PRO A 33 8.87 -2.68 5.17
N LEU A 34 8.69 -3.85 5.79
CA LEU A 34 8.09 -3.93 7.12
C LEU A 34 9.01 -3.29 8.15
N ASP A 35 8.49 -2.32 8.89
CA ASP A 35 9.19 -1.73 10.02
C ASP A 35 8.68 -2.32 11.34
N ILE A 36 9.31 -3.42 11.77
CA ILE A 36 9.00 -4.09 13.04
C ILE A 36 10.26 -4.09 13.90
N SER A 37 10.13 -3.60 15.13
CA SER A 37 11.23 -3.25 16.04
C SER A 37 12.14 -4.39 16.49
N CYS A 38 11.81 -5.65 16.17
CA CYS A 38 12.56 -6.85 16.55
C CYS A 38 13.10 -7.65 15.35
N ILE A 39 12.99 -7.10 14.14
CA ILE A 39 13.55 -7.70 12.94
C ILE A 39 15.07 -7.50 12.91
N SER A 40 15.80 -8.62 12.81
CA SER A 40 17.25 -8.61 12.67
C SER A 40 17.72 -8.59 11.21
N LYS A 41 16.92 -9.13 10.30
CA LYS A 41 17.10 -9.06 8.84
C LYS A 41 15.80 -8.60 8.19
N LYS A 42 15.77 -7.38 7.64
CA LYS A 42 14.59 -6.86 6.94
C LYS A 42 14.47 -7.55 5.57
N PRO A 43 13.28 -8.04 5.20
CA PRO A 43 13.04 -8.52 3.85
C PRO A 43 13.10 -7.32 2.89
N THR A 44 13.71 -7.51 1.74
CA THR A 44 13.87 -6.47 0.72
C THR A 44 12.61 -6.31 -0.12
N HIS A 45 11.93 -7.41 -0.42
CA HIS A 45 10.70 -7.46 -1.21
C HIS A 45 9.95 -8.77 -0.95
N SER A 46 8.73 -8.87 -1.48
CA SER A 46 7.99 -10.13 -1.51
C SER A 46 8.58 -11.10 -2.53
N MET A 47 8.44 -12.40 -2.29
CA MET A 47 8.84 -13.46 -3.22
C MET A 47 7.62 -14.26 -3.68
N HIS A 48 7.55 -14.59 -4.96
CA HIS A 48 6.45 -15.32 -5.56
C HIS A 48 6.91 -16.70 -6.03
N LEU A 49 6.06 -17.70 -5.79
CA LEU A 49 6.23 -19.06 -6.29
C LEU A 49 5.09 -19.37 -7.27
N VAL A 50 5.42 -19.80 -8.48
CA VAL A 50 4.43 -20.18 -9.49
C VAL A 50 4.30 -21.70 -9.52
N LEU A 51 3.16 -22.21 -9.07
CA LEU A 51 2.84 -23.65 -9.12
C LEU A 51 1.99 -23.96 -10.35
N GLY A 52 2.54 -24.75 -11.27
CA GLY A 52 1.81 -25.31 -12.41
C GLY A 52 1.12 -26.61 -11.99
N THR A 53 -0.14 -26.52 -11.55
CA THR A 53 -0.91 -27.70 -11.14
C THR A 53 -1.41 -28.50 -12.35
N HIS A 54 -1.87 -29.73 -12.09
CA HIS A 54 -2.36 -30.65 -13.12
C HIS A 54 -1.31 -31.04 -14.17
N TYR A 55 -0.04 -31.11 -13.76
CA TYR A 55 1.04 -31.54 -14.64
C TYR A 55 0.81 -32.94 -15.23
N ASP A 56 0.04 -33.79 -14.54
CA ASP A 56 -0.42 -35.09 -15.02
C ASP A 56 -1.28 -35.05 -16.29
N LYS A 57 -1.85 -33.88 -16.63
CA LYS A 57 -2.78 -33.70 -17.76
C LYS A 57 -2.20 -32.91 -18.93
N VAL A 58 -0.97 -32.41 -18.81
CA VAL A 58 -0.37 -31.53 -19.82
C VAL A 58 0.97 -32.09 -20.29
N SER A 59 1.31 -31.80 -21.53
CA SER A 59 2.62 -32.16 -22.09
C SER A 59 3.69 -31.12 -21.73
N ASP A 60 4.96 -31.52 -21.78
CA ASP A 60 6.09 -30.58 -21.66
C ASP A 60 6.08 -29.48 -22.71
N ALA A 61 5.51 -29.74 -23.90
CA ALA A 61 5.36 -28.73 -24.95
C ALA A 61 4.36 -27.64 -24.52
N THR A 62 3.23 -28.05 -23.96
CA THR A 62 2.21 -27.14 -23.40
C THR A 62 2.79 -26.34 -22.22
N LEU A 63 3.58 -26.99 -21.36
CA LEU A 63 4.25 -26.33 -20.25
C LEU A 63 5.15 -25.19 -20.74
N LYS A 64 6.00 -25.46 -21.74
CA LYS A 64 6.89 -24.47 -22.35
C LYS A 64 6.12 -23.33 -22.99
N GLU A 65 5.05 -23.62 -23.72
CA GLU A 65 4.19 -22.59 -24.32
C GLU A 65 3.64 -21.63 -23.25
N LYS A 66 3.11 -22.17 -22.14
CA LYS A 66 2.60 -21.34 -21.03
C LYS A 66 3.71 -20.55 -20.35
N GLU A 67 4.90 -21.11 -20.23
CA GLU A 67 6.05 -20.42 -19.65
C GLU A 67 6.52 -19.26 -20.54
N GLU A 68 6.54 -19.43 -21.86
CA GLU A 68 6.90 -18.36 -22.81
C GLU A 68 5.85 -17.25 -22.85
N ILE A 69 4.56 -17.59 -22.78
CA ILE A 69 3.49 -16.61 -22.61
C ILE A 69 3.71 -15.81 -21.33
N LEU A 70 3.97 -16.49 -20.21
CA LEU A 70 4.21 -15.83 -18.92
C LEU A 70 5.42 -14.88 -18.97
N LYS A 71 6.54 -15.33 -19.55
CA LYS A 71 7.75 -14.49 -19.73
C LYS A 71 7.45 -13.28 -20.61
N SER A 72 6.79 -13.50 -21.76
CA SER A 72 6.47 -12.44 -22.71
C SER A 72 5.55 -11.39 -22.08
N SER A 73 4.50 -11.84 -21.39
CA SER A 73 3.51 -10.96 -20.76
C SER A 73 4.06 -10.19 -19.56
N MET A 74 5.22 -10.57 -19.03
CA MET A 74 5.84 -9.90 -17.89
C MET A 74 7.20 -9.31 -18.21
N SER A 75 7.49 -9.13 -19.50
CA SER A 75 8.72 -8.48 -19.97
C SER A 75 8.92 -7.08 -19.40
N SER A 76 7.83 -6.31 -19.20
CA SER A 76 7.87 -4.99 -18.55
C SER A 76 8.16 -5.01 -17.05
N LEU A 77 8.12 -6.19 -16.42
CA LEU A 77 8.44 -6.40 -15.00
C LEU A 77 9.70 -7.26 -14.86
N GLN A 78 10.50 -7.39 -15.92
CA GLN A 78 11.59 -8.37 -15.98
C GLN A 78 12.66 -8.13 -14.90
N SER A 79 12.96 -6.87 -14.62
CA SER A 79 13.85 -6.42 -13.54
C SER A 79 13.37 -6.96 -12.18
N TYR A 80 12.10 -6.69 -11.84
CA TYR A 80 11.46 -7.12 -10.60
C TYR A 80 11.33 -8.65 -10.53
N LEU A 81 10.85 -9.28 -11.60
CA LEU A 81 10.63 -10.73 -11.68
C LEU A 81 11.90 -11.54 -11.43
N LYS A 82 13.03 -11.10 -11.99
CA LYS A 82 14.32 -11.79 -11.84
C LYS A 82 14.73 -11.94 -10.38
N ASN A 83 14.37 -10.95 -9.57
CA ASN A 83 14.74 -10.91 -8.15
C ASN A 83 13.61 -11.44 -7.26
N CYS A 84 12.35 -11.35 -7.69
CA CYS A 84 11.18 -11.59 -6.84
C CYS A 84 10.44 -12.91 -7.14
N VAL A 85 10.90 -13.73 -8.08
CA VAL A 85 10.31 -15.04 -8.36
C VAL A 85 11.27 -16.16 -7.99
N ILE A 86 10.76 -17.13 -7.25
CA ILE A 86 11.50 -18.37 -6.96
C ILE A 86 11.48 -19.20 -8.25
N HIS A 87 12.64 -19.32 -8.89
CA HIS A 87 12.77 -20.10 -10.12
C HIS A 87 12.97 -21.59 -9.85
N HIS A 88 12.35 -22.44 -10.66
CA HIS A 88 12.63 -23.87 -10.71
C HIS A 88 13.69 -24.13 -11.80
N LYS A 89 14.96 -24.27 -11.41
CA LYS A 89 16.09 -24.41 -12.35
C LYS A 89 16.17 -23.21 -13.30
N LYS A 90 15.78 -23.38 -14.57
CA LYS A 90 15.70 -22.30 -15.58
C LYS A 90 14.28 -21.87 -15.90
N SER A 91 13.29 -22.46 -15.21
CA SER A 91 11.87 -22.22 -15.41
C SER A 91 11.28 -21.35 -14.32
N ILE A 92 10.25 -20.58 -14.65
CA ILE A 92 9.47 -19.80 -13.68
C ILE A 92 8.48 -20.70 -12.92
N MET A 93 8.00 -21.76 -13.58
CA MET A 93 6.92 -22.59 -13.05
C MET A 93 7.44 -23.90 -12.44
N TYR A 94 6.89 -24.26 -11.29
CA TYR A 94 7.05 -25.58 -10.65
C TYR A 94 5.90 -26.48 -11.09
N PRO A 95 6.11 -27.41 -12.04
CA PRO A 95 5.09 -28.35 -12.44
C PRO A 95 4.84 -29.37 -11.31
N VAL A 96 3.58 -29.51 -10.90
CA VAL A 96 3.20 -30.43 -9.82
C VAL A 96 1.96 -31.24 -10.17
N ASN A 97 2.02 -32.54 -9.86
CA ASN A 97 0.85 -33.40 -9.84
C ASN A 97 0.27 -33.43 -8.42
N THR A 98 -0.73 -32.58 -8.16
CA THR A 98 -1.34 -32.46 -6.83
C THR A 98 -2.16 -33.69 -6.42
N ILE A 99 -2.59 -34.52 -7.38
CA ILE A 99 -3.36 -35.76 -7.13
C ILE A 99 -2.49 -37.01 -7.04
N ALA A 100 -1.17 -36.87 -7.16
CA ALA A 100 -0.22 -37.96 -7.07
C ALA A 100 -0.30 -38.74 -5.74
N ALA A 101 0.26 -39.95 -5.73
CA ALA A 101 0.42 -40.75 -4.52
C ALA A 101 1.26 -39.99 -3.47
N SER A 102 1.06 -40.32 -2.18
CA SER A 102 1.68 -39.59 -1.07
C SER A 102 3.20 -39.45 -1.19
N GLU A 103 3.90 -40.44 -1.73
CA GLU A 103 5.36 -40.41 -1.86
C GLU A 103 5.81 -39.40 -2.93
N GLU A 104 5.16 -39.37 -4.09
CA GLU A 104 5.47 -38.41 -5.16
C GLU A 104 5.08 -36.99 -4.73
N ARG A 105 3.94 -36.83 -4.05
CA ARG A 105 3.54 -35.55 -3.45
C ARG A 105 4.58 -35.06 -2.44
N ALA A 106 5.11 -35.95 -1.60
CA ALA A 106 6.16 -35.61 -0.63
C ALA A 106 7.45 -35.13 -1.33
N LYS A 107 7.81 -35.71 -2.49
CA LYS A 107 8.95 -35.24 -3.30
C LYS A 107 8.73 -33.81 -3.80
N TYR A 108 7.57 -33.51 -4.40
CA TYR A 108 7.25 -32.14 -4.81
C TYR A 108 7.29 -31.17 -3.62
N SER A 109 6.72 -31.56 -2.47
CA SER A 109 6.77 -30.74 -1.26
C SER A 109 8.19 -30.48 -0.79
N GLU A 110 9.06 -31.49 -0.77
CA GLU A 110 10.45 -31.35 -0.36
C GLU A 110 11.24 -30.43 -1.32
N GLU A 111 11.05 -30.60 -2.63
CA GLU A 111 11.68 -29.74 -3.66
C GLU A 111 11.25 -28.29 -3.52
N ILE A 112 9.94 -28.03 -3.37
CA ILE A 112 9.40 -26.68 -3.17
C ILE A 112 9.93 -26.06 -1.88
N CYS A 113 9.91 -26.80 -0.76
CA CYS A 113 10.43 -26.32 0.51
C CYS A 113 11.93 -25.97 0.41
N LYS A 114 12.73 -26.82 -0.24
CA LYS A 114 14.15 -26.53 -0.49
C LYS A 114 14.33 -25.28 -1.35
N ALA A 115 13.54 -25.09 -2.39
CA ALA A 115 13.61 -23.91 -3.24
C ALA A 115 13.25 -22.62 -2.48
N ILE A 116 12.17 -22.64 -1.69
CA ILE A 116 11.78 -21.53 -0.83
C ILE A 116 12.90 -21.22 0.17
N TRP A 117 13.51 -22.24 0.76
CA TRP A 117 14.61 -22.06 1.70
C TRP A 117 15.87 -21.47 1.06
N CYS A 118 16.29 -21.99 -0.09
CA CYS A 118 17.55 -21.60 -0.73
C CYS A 118 17.44 -20.26 -1.47
N HIS A 119 16.29 -19.99 -2.09
CA HIS A 119 16.11 -18.85 -2.99
C HIS A 119 15.12 -17.81 -2.47
N GLY A 120 14.28 -18.14 -1.48
CA GLY A 120 13.39 -17.20 -0.81
C GLY A 120 14.02 -16.44 0.35
N SER A 121 15.35 -16.55 0.54
CA SER A 121 16.04 -15.98 1.70
C SER A 121 15.94 -14.45 1.79
N ASP A 122 15.67 -13.77 0.69
CA ASP A 122 15.48 -12.32 0.62
C ASP A 122 14.09 -11.87 1.09
N ALA A 123 13.10 -12.77 1.02
CA ALA A 123 11.81 -12.63 1.71
C ALA A 123 11.82 -13.22 3.13
N SER A 124 12.89 -13.94 3.51
CA SER A 124 12.95 -14.55 4.84
C SER A 124 13.14 -13.50 5.93
N LEU A 125 12.38 -13.69 7.01
CA LEU A 125 12.33 -12.77 8.12
C LEU A 125 12.95 -13.45 9.36
N GLU A 126 13.99 -12.86 9.93
CA GLU A 126 14.55 -13.32 11.20
C GLU A 126 14.20 -12.37 12.33
N ILE A 127 13.52 -12.92 13.35
CA ILE A 127 12.95 -12.13 14.43
C ILE A 127 13.40 -12.66 15.78
N LYS A 128 13.80 -11.75 16.65
CA LYS A 128 14.12 -12.06 18.05
C LYS A 128 12.88 -11.78 18.89
N ILE A 129 12.21 -12.84 19.31
CA ILE A 129 11.04 -12.74 20.20
C ILE A 129 11.39 -13.16 21.63
N PRO A 130 10.85 -12.51 22.66
CA PRO A 130 10.96 -13.01 24.02
C PRO A 130 10.37 -14.41 24.13
N ILE A 131 11.06 -15.32 24.81
CA ILE A 131 10.59 -16.72 24.94
C ILE A 131 9.21 -16.82 25.60
N ARG A 132 8.87 -15.86 26.46
CA ARG A 132 7.54 -15.76 27.07
C ARG A 132 6.45 -15.47 26.04
N TRP A 133 6.72 -14.60 25.05
CA TRP A 133 5.76 -14.32 23.97
C TRP A 133 5.54 -15.56 23.11
N PHE A 134 6.62 -16.30 22.81
CA PHE A 134 6.52 -17.56 22.09
C PHE A 134 5.69 -18.61 22.85
N ALA A 135 5.96 -18.80 24.15
CA ALA A 135 5.18 -19.71 24.98
C ALA A 135 3.71 -19.28 25.10
N PHE A 136 3.45 -17.98 25.20
CA PHE A 136 2.11 -17.40 25.19
C PHE A 136 1.36 -17.71 23.89
N GLU A 137 1.96 -17.49 22.73
CA GLU A 137 1.36 -17.82 21.42
C GLU A 137 1.00 -19.30 21.31
N LEU A 138 1.92 -20.19 21.67
CA LEU A 138 1.68 -21.64 21.64
C LEU A 138 0.53 -22.09 22.55
N SER A 139 0.21 -21.28 23.55
CA SER A 139 -0.81 -21.55 24.57
C SER A 139 -2.17 -20.94 24.26
N LEU A 140 -2.26 -20.15 23.19
CA LEU A 140 -3.54 -19.72 22.67
C LEU A 140 -4.34 -20.96 22.20
N PRO A 141 -5.66 -20.98 22.42
CA PRO A 141 -6.47 -22.13 22.06
C PRO A 141 -6.51 -22.30 20.54
N GLU A 142 -6.87 -23.51 20.09
CA GLU A 142 -7.05 -23.82 18.66
C GLU A 142 -8.30 -23.17 18.04
N GLN A 143 -9.12 -22.51 18.86
CA GLN A 143 -10.29 -21.77 18.42
C GLN A 143 -9.86 -20.60 17.52
N SER A 144 -10.56 -20.40 16.40
CA SER A 144 -10.21 -19.34 15.45
C SER A 144 -10.38 -17.93 16.03
N ILE A 145 -11.18 -17.76 17.08
CA ILE A 145 -11.51 -16.48 17.69
C ILE A 145 -11.45 -16.62 19.22
N VAL A 146 -10.85 -15.65 19.91
CA VAL A 146 -10.67 -15.64 21.37
C VAL A 146 -10.94 -14.25 21.94
N LEU A 147 -11.46 -14.16 23.16
CA LEU A 147 -11.66 -12.88 23.84
C LEU A 147 -10.33 -12.30 24.31
N VAL A 148 -10.19 -10.98 24.22
CA VAL A 148 -9.00 -10.28 24.72
C VAL A 148 -8.78 -10.56 26.21
N LYS A 149 -9.84 -10.60 27.02
CA LYS A 149 -9.76 -10.93 28.46
C LYS A 149 -9.14 -12.31 28.71
N ASP A 150 -9.44 -13.28 27.86
CA ASP A 150 -8.94 -14.64 28.00
C ASP A 150 -7.46 -14.66 27.61
N ALA A 151 -7.10 -14.01 26.50
CA ALA A 151 -5.69 -13.86 26.11
C ALA A 151 -4.85 -13.14 27.20
N LEU A 152 -5.39 -12.11 27.85
CA LEU A 152 -4.72 -11.46 28.99
C LEU A 152 -4.50 -12.42 30.16
N SER A 153 -5.51 -13.26 30.47
CA SER A 153 -5.40 -14.29 31.51
C SER A 153 -4.37 -15.36 31.16
N ILE A 154 -4.23 -15.72 29.87
CA ILE A 154 -3.17 -16.62 29.39
C ILE A 154 -1.80 -15.96 29.58
N GLY A 155 -1.65 -14.68 29.22
CA GLY A 155 -0.40 -13.93 29.41
C GLY A 155 0.04 -13.87 30.87
N GLU A 156 -0.89 -13.63 31.79
CA GLU A 156 -0.62 -13.60 33.24
C GLU A 156 -0.03 -14.93 33.74
N ARG A 157 -0.52 -16.08 33.25
CA ARG A 157 0.04 -17.41 33.59
C ARG A 157 1.49 -17.58 33.15
N TYR A 158 1.96 -16.81 32.16
CA TYR A 158 3.34 -16.78 31.70
C TYR A 158 4.18 -15.64 32.32
N GLY A 159 3.64 -14.99 33.36
CA GLY A 159 4.30 -13.86 34.03
C GLY A 159 4.44 -12.63 33.15
N MET A 160 3.52 -12.45 32.20
CA MET A 160 3.38 -11.24 31.39
C MET A 160 2.31 -10.36 32.03
N ASN A 161 2.60 -9.08 32.22
CA ASN A 161 1.56 -8.14 32.64
C ASN A 161 0.61 -7.81 31.47
N GLU A 162 -0.42 -7.00 31.74
CA GLU A 162 -1.42 -6.63 30.73
C GLU A 162 -0.79 -5.92 29.51
N GLU A 163 0.13 -4.97 29.72
CA GLU A 163 0.77 -4.24 28.62
C GLU A 163 1.73 -5.13 27.84
N ASP A 164 2.50 -5.98 28.52
CA ASP A 164 3.38 -6.97 27.86
C ASP A 164 2.57 -7.89 26.95
N THR A 165 1.38 -8.30 27.39
CA THR A 165 0.49 -9.17 26.61
C THR A 165 -0.12 -8.43 25.43
N LYS A 166 -0.58 -7.19 25.62
CA LYS A 166 -1.06 -6.35 24.51
C LYS A 166 0.05 -6.06 23.50
N GLN A 167 1.29 -5.88 23.95
CA GLN A 167 2.44 -5.69 23.08
C GLN A 167 2.74 -6.94 22.26
N ALA A 168 2.69 -8.13 22.88
CA ALA A 168 2.81 -9.40 22.16
C ALA A 168 1.72 -9.58 21.11
N LEU A 169 0.46 -9.28 21.44
CA LEU A 169 -0.68 -9.34 20.51
C LEU A 169 -0.53 -8.36 19.34
N ARG A 170 -0.13 -7.10 19.60
CA ARG A 170 0.17 -6.12 18.54
C ARG A 170 1.31 -6.60 17.65
N TYR A 171 2.34 -7.19 18.24
CA TYR A 171 3.44 -7.77 17.50
C TYR A 171 2.96 -8.89 16.58
N PHE A 172 2.20 -9.86 17.10
CA PHE A 172 1.64 -10.96 16.31
C PHE A 172 0.69 -10.48 15.22
N HIS A 173 -0.02 -9.39 15.44
CA HIS A 173 -0.79 -8.72 14.40
C HIS A 173 0.09 -8.15 13.28
N ASN A 174 1.16 -7.43 13.64
CA ASN A 174 2.08 -6.83 12.66
C ASN A 174 2.82 -7.89 11.83
N VAL A 175 3.24 -9.00 12.45
CA VAL A 175 3.79 -10.17 11.73
C VAL A 175 2.73 -11.12 11.22
N SER A 176 1.46 -10.75 11.40
CA SER A 176 0.30 -11.42 10.81
C SER A 176 0.10 -12.89 11.20
N LEU A 177 0.52 -13.26 12.40
CA LEU A 177 0.18 -14.55 12.98
C LEU A 177 -1.26 -14.60 13.49
N MET A 178 -1.86 -13.43 13.74
CA MET A 178 -3.25 -13.28 14.17
C MET A 178 -3.74 -11.87 13.83
N LEU A 179 -5.01 -11.59 14.13
CA LEU A 179 -5.61 -10.26 13.94
C LEU A 179 -6.10 -9.70 15.26
N TYR A 180 -5.57 -8.53 15.62
CA TYR A 180 -5.87 -7.85 16.87
C TYR A 180 -6.22 -6.39 16.61
N TYR A 181 -7.51 -6.07 16.67
CA TYR A 181 -8.04 -4.72 16.41
C TYR A 181 -8.71 -4.13 17.66
N PRO A 182 -7.96 -3.83 18.74
CA PRO A 182 -8.51 -3.45 20.05
C PRO A 182 -9.30 -2.14 20.05
N LYS A 183 -9.17 -1.32 18.98
CA LYS A 183 -9.94 -0.08 18.83
C LYS A 183 -11.40 -0.32 18.47
N VAL A 184 -11.72 -1.47 17.86
CA VAL A 184 -13.05 -1.73 17.28
C VAL A 184 -13.69 -3.04 17.73
N THR A 185 -12.90 -3.97 18.28
CA THR A 185 -13.40 -5.25 18.78
C THR A 185 -12.65 -5.71 20.03
N ASN A 186 -13.34 -6.51 20.85
CA ASN A 186 -12.80 -7.15 22.06
C ASN A 186 -12.41 -8.61 21.84
N VAL A 187 -12.31 -9.04 20.57
CA VAL A 187 -11.81 -10.37 20.20
C VAL A 187 -10.51 -10.30 19.40
N ILE A 188 -9.79 -11.41 19.42
CA ILE A 188 -8.60 -11.69 18.63
C ILE A 188 -8.96 -12.82 17.67
N PHE A 189 -8.65 -12.66 16.39
CA PHE A 189 -8.78 -13.74 15.42
C PHE A 189 -7.43 -14.42 15.30
N ILE A 190 -7.30 -15.61 15.88
CA ILE A 190 -6.11 -16.45 15.77
C ILE A 190 -5.97 -16.96 14.33
N ASP A 191 -7.10 -17.23 13.68
CA ASP A 191 -7.17 -17.57 12.26
C ASP A 191 -8.00 -16.49 11.54
N SER A 192 -7.52 -16.03 10.38
CA SER A 192 -8.22 -15.07 9.52
C SER A 192 -9.36 -15.68 8.71
N LYS A 193 -9.36 -17.01 8.57
CA LYS A 193 -10.33 -17.77 7.78
C LYS A 193 -11.79 -17.39 8.05
N PRO A 194 -12.26 -17.20 9.30
CA PRO A 194 -13.66 -16.83 9.53
C PRO A 194 -14.05 -15.52 8.82
N ILE A 195 -13.21 -14.47 8.93
CA ILE A 195 -13.47 -13.17 8.28
C ILE A 195 -13.44 -13.31 6.75
N LEU A 196 -12.47 -14.06 6.22
CA LEU A 196 -12.34 -14.26 4.79
C LEU A 196 -13.50 -15.06 4.22
N GLU A 197 -13.95 -16.09 4.92
CA GLU A 197 -15.06 -16.94 4.50
C GLU A 197 -16.37 -16.14 4.42
N ILE A 198 -16.68 -15.31 5.43
CA ILE A 198 -17.92 -14.52 5.41
C ILE A 198 -17.90 -13.45 4.31
N LEU A 199 -16.75 -12.84 4.03
CA LEU A 199 -16.60 -11.89 2.93
C LEU A 199 -16.64 -12.58 1.57
N SER A 200 -15.99 -13.74 1.44
CA SER A 200 -16.05 -14.59 0.25
C SER A 200 -17.50 -14.94 -0.10
N GLN A 201 -18.25 -15.40 0.90
CA GLN A 201 -19.65 -15.77 0.73
C GLN A 201 -20.53 -14.56 0.40
N LEU A 202 -20.30 -13.39 1.02
CA LEU A 202 -21.02 -12.16 0.68
C LEU A 202 -20.81 -11.79 -0.80
N LEU A 203 -19.56 -11.80 -1.26
CA LEU A 203 -19.20 -11.41 -2.62
C LEU A 203 -19.62 -12.45 -3.65
N ALA A 204 -19.62 -13.73 -3.28
CA ALA A 204 -20.13 -14.81 -4.13
C ALA A 204 -21.57 -14.57 -4.59
N LEU A 205 -22.39 -13.90 -3.77
CA LEU A 205 -23.78 -13.56 -4.11
C LEU A 205 -23.92 -12.65 -5.33
N THR A 206 -22.87 -11.91 -5.71
CA THR A 206 -22.89 -11.02 -6.90
C THR A 206 -22.19 -11.61 -8.11
N TYR A 207 -21.48 -12.72 -7.96
CA TYR A 207 -20.63 -13.28 -9.02
C TYR A 207 -21.05 -14.68 -9.49
N ILE A 208 -21.95 -15.33 -8.76
CA ILE A 208 -22.39 -16.71 -9.03
C ILE A 208 -23.88 -16.72 -9.31
N ASP A 209 -24.23 -17.16 -10.52
CA ASP A 209 -25.64 -17.39 -10.91
C ASP A 209 -26.10 -18.83 -10.67
N ASP A 210 -25.16 -19.73 -10.35
CA ASP A 210 -25.46 -21.14 -10.16
C ASP A 210 -26.30 -21.34 -8.89
N TYR A 211 -27.49 -21.91 -9.06
CA TYR A 211 -28.46 -22.09 -7.99
C TYR A 211 -27.94 -23.02 -6.88
N ASP A 212 -27.23 -24.09 -7.26
CA ASP A 212 -26.71 -25.07 -6.30
C ASP A 212 -25.56 -24.47 -5.49
N ALA A 213 -24.70 -23.67 -6.13
CA ALA A 213 -23.65 -22.91 -5.44
C ALA A 213 -24.23 -21.91 -4.42
N LEU A 214 -25.26 -21.16 -4.81
CA LEU A 214 -25.94 -20.22 -3.91
C LEU A 214 -26.62 -20.94 -2.75
N ALA A 215 -27.19 -22.13 -2.98
CA ALA A 215 -27.74 -22.98 -1.92
C ALA A 215 -26.65 -23.51 -0.97
N SER A 216 -25.41 -23.66 -1.43
CA SER A 216 -24.27 -23.99 -0.58
C SER A 216 -23.80 -22.81 0.29
N ILE A 217 -24.05 -21.56 -0.12
CA ILE A 217 -23.64 -20.35 0.59
C ILE A 217 -24.71 -19.84 1.57
N LEU A 218 -25.99 -19.99 1.22
CA LEU A 218 -27.12 -19.41 1.95
C LEU A 218 -27.85 -20.43 2.84
N ASP A 219 -28.24 -20.00 4.04
CA ASP A 219 -29.21 -20.72 4.89
C ASP A 219 -30.64 -20.60 4.34
N LYS A 220 -30.95 -19.43 3.77
CA LYS A 220 -32.26 -19.07 3.21
C LYS A 220 -32.08 -18.20 1.99
N ARG A 221 -32.95 -18.39 1.00
CA ARG A 221 -32.95 -17.56 -0.20
C ARG A 221 -33.12 -16.08 0.15
N LEU A 222 -32.28 -15.23 -0.44
CA LEU A 222 -32.37 -13.78 -0.28
C LEU A 222 -33.53 -13.21 -1.10
N PRO A 223 -34.23 -12.17 -0.59
CA PRO A 223 -35.17 -11.41 -1.39
C PRO A 223 -34.48 -10.76 -2.59
N LEU A 224 -35.16 -10.71 -3.75
CA LEU A 224 -34.61 -10.16 -4.98
C LEU A 224 -34.13 -8.71 -4.81
N GLU A 225 -34.84 -7.91 -4.02
CA GLU A 225 -34.45 -6.53 -3.70
C GLU A 225 -33.09 -6.45 -2.99
N VAL A 226 -32.80 -7.38 -2.07
CA VAL A 226 -31.52 -7.41 -1.35
C VAL A 226 -30.38 -7.80 -2.30
N THR A 227 -30.62 -8.77 -3.18
CA THR A 227 -29.64 -9.16 -4.21
C THR A 227 -29.36 -8.01 -5.17
N ASN A 228 -30.40 -7.35 -5.70
CA ASN A 228 -30.25 -6.21 -6.61
C ASN A 228 -29.52 -5.03 -5.93
N ASN A 229 -29.79 -4.76 -4.66
CA ASN A 229 -29.08 -3.72 -3.91
C ASN A 229 -27.60 -4.09 -3.74
N LEU A 230 -27.28 -5.36 -3.48
CA LEU A 230 -25.90 -5.81 -3.33
C LEU A 230 -25.12 -5.79 -4.66
N GLU A 231 -25.76 -6.10 -5.79
CA GLU A 231 -25.18 -5.90 -7.13
C GLU A 231 -24.84 -4.42 -7.40
N ASP A 232 -25.64 -3.53 -6.81
CA ASP A 232 -25.40 -2.08 -6.73
C ASP A 232 -24.34 -1.71 -5.66
N GLY A 233 -23.69 -2.69 -5.03
CA GLY A 233 -22.72 -2.53 -3.95
C GLY A 233 -23.32 -2.05 -2.63
N ILE A 234 -24.65 -2.01 -2.47
CA ILE A 234 -25.33 -1.45 -1.30
C ILE A 234 -25.97 -2.58 -0.48
N PHE A 235 -25.78 -2.57 0.83
CA PHE A 235 -26.35 -3.60 1.69
C PHE A 235 -26.67 -3.10 3.11
N ASN A 236 -27.37 -3.95 3.86
CA ASN A 236 -27.66 -3.78 5.28
C ASN A 236 -27.07 -4.95 6.08
N GLU A 237 -26.82 -4.73 7.37
CA GLU A 237 -26.14 -5.72 8.24
C GLU A 237 -26.84 -7.08 8.25
N ASN A 238 -28.17 -7.09 8.16
CA ASN A 238 -28.99 -8.30 8.16
C ASN A 238 -28.65 -9.31 7.06
N ILE A 239 -27.95 -8.91 6.00
CA ILE A 239 -27.52 -9.83 4.93
C ILE A 239 -26.65 -10.98 5.50
N PHE A 240 -25.85 -10.70 6.53
CA PHE A 240 -24.98 -11.70 7.16
C PHE A 240 -25.77 -12.79 7.90
N GLU A 241 -27.03 -12.53 8.29
CA GLU A 241 -27.88 -13.54 8.92
C GLU A 241 -28.26 -14.68 7.97
N HIS A 242 -28.14 -14.44 6.66
CA HIS A 242 -28.48 -15.40 5.61
C HIS A 242 -27.30 -16.29 5.19
N LEU A 243 -26.05 -15.94 5.56
CA LEU A 243 -24.85 -16.67 5.15
C LEU A 243 -24.56 -17.86 6.08
N LYS A 244 -24.21 -19.03 5.54
CA LYS A 244 -23.85 -20.21 6.35
C LYS A 244 -22.60 -19.98 7.22
N SER A 245 -21.64 -19.20 6.70
CA SER A 245 -20.42 -18.80 7.40
C SER A 245 -20.65 -18.01 8.69
N LYS A 246 -21.86 -17.46 8.89
CA LYS A 246 -22.21 -16.72 10.12
C LYS A 246 -21.93 -17.54 11.39
N SER A 247 -22.17 -18.85 11.33
CA SER A 247 -21.97 -19.76 12.47
C SER A 247 -20.52 -19.84 12.93
N VAL A 248 -19.56 -19.67 12.01
CA VAL A 248 -18.13 -19.72 12.29
C VAL A 248 -17.65 -18.40 12.88
N VAL A 249 -18.03 -17.29 12.24
CA VAL A 249 -17.60 -15.93 12.64
C VAL A 249 -18.23 -15.50 13.96
N PHE A 250 -19.52 -15.81 14.16
CA PHE A 250 -20.27 -15.48 15.36
C PHE A 250 -20.34 -16.66 16.33
N SER A 251 -19.31 -17.51 16.32
CA SER A 251 -19.18 -18.64 17.25
C SER A 251 -18.99 -18.18 18.70
N LEU A 252 -18.41 -17.00 18.90
CA LEU A 252 -18.36 -16.33 20.20
C LEU A 252 -19.55 -15.39 20.38
N PRO A 253 -20.37 -15.56 21.44
CA PRO A 253 -21.48 -14.66 21.74
C PRO A 253 -21.07 -13.19 21.96
N GLU A 254 -19.82 -12.92 22.31
CA GLU A 254 -19.34 -11.55 22.50
C GLU A 254 -18.97 -10.83 21.19
N PHE A 255 -18.80 -11.57 20.08
CA PHE A 255 -18.59 -10.97 18.77
C PHE A 255 -19.91 -10.94 18.01
N GLN A 256 -20.48 -9.74 17.88
CA GLN A 256 -21.78 -9.53 17.25
C GLN A 256 -21.65 -8.96 15.85
N MET A 257 -22.75 -8.97 15.10
CA MET A 257 -22.80 -8.44 13.73
C MET A 257 -22.36 -6.96 13.66
N SER A 258 -22.72 -6.16 14.67
CA SER A 258 -22.26 -4.77 14.77
C SER A 258 -20.74 -4.64 14.93
N ASP A 259 -20.08 -5.62 15.55
CA ASP A 259 -18.62 -5.63 15.70
C ASP A 259 -17.94 -5.99 14.37
N LEU A 260 -18.53 -6.91 13.59
CA LEU A 260 -18.09 -7.19 12.22
C LEU A 260 -18.20 -5.92 11.35
N ILE A 261 -19.32 -5.21 11.39
CA ILE A 261 -19.50 -3.96 10.64
C ILE A 261 -18.46 -2.91 11.04
N ARG A 262 -18.23 -2.70 12.35
CA ARG A 262 -17.18 -1.79 12.84
C ARG A 262 -15.80 -2.21 12.36
N LEU A 263 -15.52 -3.52 12.33
CA LEU A 263 -14.27 -4.06 11.80
C LEU A 263 -14.13 -3.78 10.29
N LEU A 264 -15.16 -4.03 9.49
CA LEU A 264 -15.11 -3.79 8.04
C LEU A 264 -14.96 -2.30 7.70
N LEU A 265 -15.60 -1.41 8.47
CA LEU A 265 -15.41 0.04 8.38
C LEU A 265 -13.97 0.43 8.77
N HIS A 266 -13.45 -0.15 9.85
CA HIS A 266 -12.07 0.09 10.30
C HIS A 266 -11.02 -0.32 9.27
N LEU A 267 -11.29 -1.42 8.57
CA LEU A 267 -10.45 -1.93 7.49
C LEU A 267 -10.68 -1.20 6.17
N ASN A 268 -11.60 -0.23 6.09
CA ASN A 268 -11.99 0.46 4.86
C ASN A 268 -12.43 -0.48 3.72
N ILE A 269 -12.99 -1.65 4.07
CA ILE A 269 -13.60 -2.58 3.10
C ILE A 269 -14.97 -2.05 2.66
N ILE A 270 -15.66 -1.39 3.60
CA ILE A 270 -16.96 -0.77 3.39
C ILE A 270 -16.95 0.68 3.86
N THR A 271 -17.92 1.46 3.40
CA THR A 271 -18.24 2.78 3.95
C THR A 271 -19.73 2.87 4.30
N LYS A 272 -20.08 3.81 5.19
CA LYS A 272 -21.46 4.11 5.54
C LYS A 272 -22.02 5.13 4.55
N LEU A 273 -23.25 4.90 4.09
CA LEU A 273 -24.00 5.87 3.29
C LEU A 273 -25.01 6.59 4.17
N GLU A 274 -24.90 7.92 4.23
CA GLU A 274 -25.92 8.78 4.83
C GLU A 274 -27.00 9.07 3.78
N ASP A 275 -28.26 8.76 4.12
CA ASP A 275 -29.46 9.00 3.30
C ASP A 275 -29.66 8.10 2.06
N GLU A 276 -29.12 6.87 2.04
CA GLU A 276 -29.38 5.91 0.96
C GLU A 276 -30.52 4.93 1.31
N PRO A 277 -31.67 4.97 0.60
CA PRO A 277 -32.83 4.14 0.92
C PRO A 277 -32.60 2.64 0.67
N LYS A 278 -31.69 2.28 -0.25
CA LYS A 278 -31.35 0.88 -0.56
C LYS A 278 -30.61 0.16 0.57
N GLY A 279 -29.90 0.91 1.42
CA GLY A 279 -29.18 0.36 2.55
C GLY A 279 -28.12 1.30 3.13
N HIS A 280 -27.62 0.95 4.31
CA HIS A 280 -26.74 1.82 5.09
C HIS A 280 -25.26 1.71 4.73
N TYR A 281 -24.85 0.68 4.00
CA TYR A 281 -23.43 0.40 3.73
C TYR A 281 -23.16 0.19 2.25
N PHE A 282 -21.98 0.61 1.82
CA PHE A 282 -21.46 0.42 0.47
C PHE A 282 -20.19 -0.41 0.49
N ILE A 283 -20.14 -1.41 -0.38
CA ILE A 283 -19.00 -2.29 -0.63
C ILE A 283 -18.65 -2.23 -2.14
N PRO A 284 -17.62 -1.45 -2.54
CA PRO A 284 -17.24 -1.33 -3.96
C PRO A 284 -16.80 -2.67 -4.56
N TYR A 285 -16.33 -3.57 -3.71
CA TYR A 285 -15.86 -4.89 -4.07
C TYR A 285 -16.94 -5.84 -4.60
N ALA A 286 -18.23 -5.57 -4.36
CA ALA A 286 -19.34 -6.38 -4.87
C ALA A 286 -19.77 -5.98 -6.29
N LEU A 287 -19.29 -4.83 -6.77
CA LEU A 287 -19.68 -4.31 -8.09
C LEU A 287 -19.14 -5.19 -9.24
N PRO A 288 -19.81 -5.18 -10.39
CA PRO A 288 -19.31 -5.83 -11.61
C PRO A 288 -18.05 -5.13 -12.15
N SER A 289 -17.36 -5.80 -13.08
CA SER A 289 -16.23 -5.21 -13.81
C SER A 289 -16.69 -4.33 -14.98
N TYR A 290 -15.99 -3.24 -15.22
CA TYR A 290 -16.20 -2.33 -16.33
C TYR A 290 -15.55 -2.89 -17.60
N ASN A 291 -16.33 -3.03 -18.66
CA ASN A 291 -15.86 -3.63 -19.93
C ASN A 291 -16.22 -2.79 -21.16
N GLU A 292 -16.78 -1.60 -20.95
CA GLU A 292 -17.28 -0.77 -22.03
C GLU A 292 -16.24 0.28 -22.44
N PRO A 293 -16.25 0.74 -23.70
CA PRO A 293 -15.47 1.90 -24.10
C PRO A 293 -15.94 3.12 -23.33
N VAL A 294 -14.99 4.02 -23.03
CA VAL A 294 -15.29 5.22 -22.27
C VAL A 294 -16.12 6.17 -23.11
N SER A 295 -17.34 6.41 -22.64
CA SER A 295 -18.29 7.36 -23.22
C SER A 295 -18.50 8.51 -22.26
N ILE A 296 -17.43 9.27 -22.01
CA ILE A 296 -17.48 10.52 -21.24
C ILE A 296 -17.47 11.66 -22.26
N LYS A 297 -18.40 12.61 -22.11
CA LYS A 297 -18.41 13.82 -22.95
C LYS A 297 -17.10 14.57 -22.78
N GLU A 298 -16.56 15.12 -23.87
CA GLU A 298 -15.35 15.93 -23.81
C GLU A 298 -15.46 16.99 -22.71
N THR A 299 -14.47 16.98 -21.82
CA THR A 299 -14.33 17.93 -20.72
C THR A 299 -13.40 19.05 -21.14
N ASN A 300 -13.58 20.24 -20.55
CA ASN A 300 -12.72 21.40 -20.81
C ASN A 300 -11.27 21.20 -20.31
N ALA A 301 -11.07 20.27 -19.38
CA ALA A 301 -9.75 19.81 -18.95
C ALA A 301 -9.47 18.44 -19.56
N LYS A 302 -8.24 18.19 -19.98
CA LYS A 302 -7.82 16.85 -20.43
C LYS A 302 -7.79 15.88 -19.25
N PRO A 303 -8.04 14.57 -19.45
CA PRO A 303 -8.10 13.62 -18.35
C PRO A 303 -6.74 13.51 -17.66
N LEU A 304 -6.72 13.62 -16.33
CA LEU A 304 -5.50 13.37 -15.55
C LEU A 304 -5.29 11.86 -15.42
N LEU A 305 -4.05 11.40 -15.60
CA LEU A 305 -3.67 10.00 -15.39
C LEU A 305 -2.83 9.88 -14.13
N ILE A 306 -3.09 8.86 -13.31
CA ILE A 306 -2.30 8.52 -12.13
C ILE A 306 -1.58 7.20 -12.41
N VAL A 307 -0.25 7.23 -12.40
CA VAL A 307 0.60 6.14 -12.86
C VAL A 307 1.56 5.74 -11.76
N TRP A 308 1.81 4.44 -11.57
CA TRP A 308 2.80 3.95 -10.60
C TRP A 308 4.15 3.75 -11.29
N ARG A 309 5.22 4.11 -10.59
CA ARG A 309 6.59 4.05 -11.13
C ARG A 309 7.51 3.39 -10.11
N GLU A 310 8.39 2.49 -10.53
CA GLU A 310 9.45 2.01 -9.64
C GLU A 310 10.51 3.10 -9.44
N GLU A 311 10.99 3.28 -8.21
CA GLU A 311 11.88 4.39 -7.85
C GLU A 311 13.25 4.27 -8.53
N GLU A 312 13.79 3.05 -8.65
CA GLU A 312 15.13 2.83 -9.19
C GLU A 312 15.15 2.70 -10.72
N SER A 313 14.25 1.87 -11.29
CA SER A 313 14.25 1.58 -12.73
C SER A 313 13.41 2.56 -13.54
N GLU A 314 12.62 3.41 -12.88
CA GLU A 314 11.71 4.34 -13.51
C GLU A 314 10.60 3.67 -14.37
N GLU A 315 10.50 2.34 -14.31
CA GLU A 315 9.54 1.54 -15.06
C GLU A 315 8.12 1.78 -14.56
N ILE A 316 7.16 1.80 -15.49
CA ILE A 316 5.74 1.94 -15.16
C ILE A 316 5.22 0.62 -14.60
N LEU A 317 4.71 0.68 -13.38
CA LEU A 317 4.10 -0.43 -12.68
C LEU A 317 2.59 -0.41 -12.88
N PRO A 318 1.94 -1.58 -12.97
CA PRO A 318 0.49 -1.68 -12.85
C PRO A 318 -0.04 -1.07 -11.55
N ALA A 319 -1.23 -0.48 -11.61
CA ALA A 319 -1.95 0.02 -10.47
C ALA A 319 -2.12 -1.07 -9.40
N PRO A 320 -1.74 -0.83 -8.14
CA PRO A 320 -1.81 -1.82 -7.09
C PRO A 320 -3.21 -2.40 -6.90
N THR A 321 -3.28 -3.73 -6.79
CA THR A 321 -4.51 -4.48 -6.61
C THR A 321 -5.23 -4.04 -5.34
N GLY A 322 -6.53 -3.76 -5.43
CA GLY A 322 -7.34 -3.38 -4.27
C GLY A 322 -7.26 -1.90 -3.90
N LEU A 323 -6.28 -1.15 -4.43
CA LEU A 323 -6.13 0.29 -4.18
C LEU A 323 -7.31 1.10 -4.71
N PHE A 324 -7.79 0.81 -5.92
CA PHE A 324 -8.88 1.59 -6.52
C PHE A 324 -10.18 1.55 -5.68
N PRO A 325 -10.74 0.38 -5.31
CA PRO A 325 -11.90 0.32 -4.43
C PRO A 325 -11.69 1.01 -3.08
N LEU A 326 -10.49 0.89 -2.51
CA LEU A 326 -10.13 1.54 -1.25
C LEU A 326 -10.09 3.07 -1.40
N THR A 327 -9.56 3.58 -2.51
CA THR A 327 -9.59 5.01 -2.84
C THR A 327 -11.02 5.53 -2.99
N ILE A 328 -11.94 4.74 -3.55
CA ILE A 328 -13.37 5.10 -3.57
C ILE A 328 -13.94 5.21 -2.14
N VAL A 329 -13.63 4.24 -1.27
CA VAL A 329 -14.06 4.27 0.15
C VAL A 329 -13.50 5.52 0.85
N ASN A 330 -12.21 5.81 0.67
CA ASN A 330 -11.57 6.98 1.24
C ASN A 330 -12.19 8.28 0.72
N LEU A 331 -12.45 8.40 -0.59
CA LEU A 331 -13.13 9.57 -1.17
C LEU A 331 -14.52 9.78 -0.60
N LEU A 332 -15.30 8.71 -0.38
CA LEU A 332 -16.64 8.79 0.22
C LEU A 332 -16.59 9.18 1.71
N ASN A 333 -15.48 8.90 2.40
CA ASN A 333 -15.27 9.23 3.81
C ASN A 333 -14.66 10.63 4.03
N GLN A 334 -14.28 11.34 2.97
CA GLN A 334 -13.72 12.70 3.05
C GLN A 334 -14.77 13.68 3.58
N LYS A 335 -14.41 14.44 4.62
CA LYS A 335 -15.33 15.42 5.25
C LYS A 335 -15.27 16.79 4.61
N GLU A 336 -14.16 17.12 3.95
CA GLU A 336 -13.93 18.44 3.36
C GLU A 336 -14.89 18.70 2.18
N TYR A 337 -15.21 17.65 1.42
CA TYR A 337 -16.17 17.71 0.32
C TYR A 337 -17.15 16.55 0.41
N VAL A 338 -18.43 16.84 0.22
CA VAL A 338 -19.46 15.78 0.22
C VAL A 338 -19.38 15.02 -1.11
N ALA A 339 -18.74 13.86 -1.07
CA ALA A 339 -18.74 12.88 -2.14
C ALA A 339 -19.94 11.92 -1.97
N LYS A 340 -20.76 11.75 -3.01
CA LYS A 340 -21.85 10.78 -3.04
C LYS A 340 -21.77 9.90 -4.27
N ILE A 341 -22.21 8.65 -4.15
CA ILE A 341 -22.29 7.72 -5.27
C ILE A 341 -23.29 8.26 -6.30
N SER A 342 -22.92 8.20 -7.57
CA SER A 342 -23.82 8.58 -8.66
C SER A 342 -24.90 7.52 -8.89
N PRO A 343 -26.11 7.91 -9.35
CA PRO A 343 -27.14 6.94 -9.68
C PRO A 343 -26.72 6.07 -10.88
N SER A 344 -27.26 4.85 -10.95
CA SER A 344 -27.08 3.90 -12.05
C SER A 344 -27.87 4.35 -13.29
N THR A 345 -27.45 5.45 -13.92
CA THR A 345 -28.05 6.04 -15.13
C THR A 345 -27.01 6.20 -16.24
N PRO A 346 -27.39 6.19 -17.53
CA PRO A 346 -26.46 6.35 -18.65
C PRO A 346 -25.54 7.57 -18.47
N GLY A 347 -24.24 7.37 -18.64
CA GLY A 347 -23.21 8.42 -18.45
C GLY A 347 -22.57 8.45 -17.05
N TYR A 348 -22.95 7.55 -16.14
CA TYR A 348 -22.26 7.33 -14.87
C TYR A 348 -21.78 5.88 -14.76
N PHE A 349 -20.62 5.72 -14.15
CA PHE A 349 -19.98 4.43 -13.91
C PHE A 349 -20.25 3.98 -12.48
N LYS A 350 -20.61 2.71 -12.33
CA LYS A 350 -20.79 2.03 -11.05
C LYS A 350 -20.29 0.60 -11.13
N PHE A 351 -18.97 0.51 -11.25
CA PHE A 351 -18.23 -0.73 -11.44
C PHE A 351 -17.04 -0.76 -10.46
N ARG A 352 -16.54 -1.96 -10.19
CA ARG A 352 -15.44 -2.19 -9.24
C ARG A 352 -14.14 -1.47 -9.63
N ASP A 353 -13.96 -1.23 -10.91
CA ASP A 353 -12.81 -0.61 -11.57
C ASP A 353 -13.18 0.67 -12.34
N ALA A 354 -14.43 1.11 -12.29
CA ALA A 354 -14.84 2.41 -12.84
C ALA A 354 -16.00 3.01 -12.03
N MET A 355 -15.80 4.19 -11.46
CA MET A 355 -16.74 4.79 -10.51
C MET A 355 -16.97 6.26 -10.83
N SER A 356 -18.22 6.71 -10.70
CA SER A 356 -18.60 8.11 -10.80
C SER A 356 -19.12 8.64 -9.47
N LEU A 357 -18.47 9.70 -8.98
CA LEU A 357 -18.78 10.34 -7.71
C LEU A 357 -19.29 11.75 -7.94
N LYS A 358 -20.35 12.13 -7.23
CA LYS A 358 -20.82 13.52 -7.15
C LYS A 358 -20.06 14.22 -6.05
N ILE A 359 -19.32 15.26 -6.40
CA ILE A 359 -18.55 16.08 -5.46
C ILE A 359 -19.24 17.43 -5.31
N THR A 360 -19.37 17.90 -4.07
CA THR A 360 -19.92 19.22 -3.76
C THR A 360 -18.81 20.15 -3.28
N ILE A 361 -18.48 21.16 -4.07
CA ILE A 361 -17.51 22.22 -3.71
C ILE A 361 -18.31 23.51 -3.45
N THR A 362 -18.79 24.13 -4.52
CA THR A 362 -19.77 25.26 -4.50
C THR A 362 -21.11 24.83 -5.10
N SER A 363 -21.05 23.90 -6.07
CA SER A 363 -22.19 23.22 -6.66
C SER A 363 -21.83 21.75 -6.88
N LYS A 364 -22.80 20.95 -7.33
CA LYS A 364 -22.60 19.51 -7.56
C LYS A 364 -21.94 19.28 -8.92
N HIS A 365 -20.81 18.62 -8.91
CA HIS A 365 -20.05 18.21 -10.09
C HIS A 365 -19.80 16.71 -10.09
N THR A 366 -19.40 16.15 -11.23
CA THR A 366 -19.11 14.73 -11.34
C THR A 366 -17.62 14.49 -11.54
N LEU A 367 -17.07 13.58 -10.76
CA LEU A 367 -15.75 12.99 -10.91
C LEU A 367 -15.91 11.56 -11.41
N HIS A 368 -15.33 11.24 -12.56
CA HIS A 368 -15.23 9.88 -13.05
C HIS A 368 -13.82 9.36 -12.84
N LEU A 369 -13.70 8.16 -12.30
CA LEU A 369 -12.44 7.45 -12.05
C LEU A 369 -12.50 6.10 -12.75
N ILE A 370 -11.49 5.75 -13.53
CA ILE A 370 -11.45 4.50 -14.29
C ILE A 370 -10.07 3.87 -14.12
N ASN A 371 -10.01 2.69 -13.54
CA ASN A 371 -8.80 1.90 -13.42
C ASN A 371 -8.55 1.11 -14.72
N ARG A 372 -7.49 1.46 -15.44
CA ARG A 372 -7.06 0.82 -16.68
C ARG A 372 -6.00 -0.25 -16.48
N TYR A 373 -5.83 -0.74 -15.26
CA TYR A 373 -4.76 -1.64 -14.84
C TYR A 373 -3.36 -1.02 -14.87
N THR A 374 -2.98 -0.29 -15.92
CA THR A 374 -1.68 0.41 -15.98
C THR A 374 -1.69 1.78 -15.30
N HIS A 375 -2.87 2.38 -15.15
CA HIS A 375 -3.06 3.70 -14.56
C HIS A 375 -4.52 3.91 -14.15
N ILE A 376 -4.80 4.98 -13.41
CA ILE A 376 -6.16 5.46 -13.15
C ILE A 376 -6.41 6.72 -13.99
N GLU A 377 -7.44 6.69 -14.84
CA GLU A 377 -7.94 7.86 -15.57
C GLU A 377 -8.90 8.66 -14.69
N VAL A 378 -8.76 9.98 -14.73
CA VAL A 378 -9.55 10.93 -13.94
C VAL A 378 -10.19 11.96 -14.85
N TYR A 379 -11.52 12.02 -14.83
CA TYR A 379 -12.30 13.01 -15.57
C TYR A 379 -13.15 13.85 -14.62
N PHE A 380 -13.13 15.17 -14.81
CA PHE A 380 -13.92 16.09 -14.00
C PHE A 380 -14.83 16.95 -14.90
N THR A 381 -16.13 16.93 -14.61
CA THR A 381 -17.13 17.64 -15.42
C THR A 381 -17.47 19.04 -14.91
N GLY A 382 -16.84 19.48 -13.81
CA GLY A 382 -17.03 20.81 -13.25
C GLY A 382 -16.13 21.89 -13.89
N PRO A 383 -16.21 23.13 -13.38
CA PRO A 383 -15.35 24.23 -13.79
C PRO A 383 -13.86 23.91 -13.60
N THR A 384 -13.03 24.18 -14.61
CA THR A 384 -11.59 23.83 -14.62
C THR A 384 -10.80 24.48 -13.48
N GLN A 385 -11.25 25.63 -12.97
CA GLN A 385 -10.72 26.28 -11.77
C GLN A 385 -10.75 25.39 -10.50
N HIS A 386 -11.57 24.34 -10.48
CA HIS A 386 -11.65 23.39 -9.37
C HIS A 386 -10.81 22.13 -9.59
N CYS A 387 -10.17 21.95 -10.76
CA CYS A 387 -9.31 20.80 -11.03
C CYS A 387 -8.16 20.63 -10.01
N PRO A 388 -7.45 21.69 -9.56
CA PRO A 388 -6.40 21.54 -8.54
C PRO A 388 -6.95 21.02 -7.20
N LEU A 389 -8.14 21.47 -6.80
CA LEU A 389 -8.81 21.00 -5.59
C LEU A 389 -9.17 19.51 -5.70
N VAL A 390 -9.73 19.10 -6.84
CA VAL A 390 -10.07 17.70 -7.11
C VAL A 390 -8.82 16.82 -7.14
N ARG A 391 -7.71 17.31 -7.72
CA ARG A 391 -6.42 16.61 -7.71
C ARG A 391 -5.90 16.42 -6.28
N ASN A 392 -5.95 17.44 -5.43
CA ASN A 392 -5.49 17.35 -4.04
C ASN A 392 -6.37 16.39 -3.21
N LEU A 393 -7.69 16.39 -3.46
CA LEU A 393 -8.62 15.44 -2.85
C LEU A 393 -8.27 13.99 -3.23
N LEU A 394 -7.97 13.76 -4.52
CA LEU A 394 -7.54 12.45 -5.01
C LEU A 394 -6.20 12.02 -4.44
N LYS A 395 -5.21 12.92 -4.41
CA LYS A 395 -3.89 12.70 -3.79
C LYS A 395 -4.06 12.19 -2.36
N THR A 396 -4.81 12.94 -1.55
CA THR A 396 -5.10 12.57 -0.15
C THR A 396 -5.78 11.21 -0.03
N ALA A 397 -6.76 10.91 -0.88
CA ALA A 397 -7.45 9.63 -0.85
C ALA A 397 -6.53 8.47 -1.23
N ILE A 398 -5.66 8.65 -2.22
CA ILE A 398 -4.68 7.64 -2.66
C ILE A 398 -3.59 7.44 -1.62
N ASP A 399 -3.08 8.50 -1.00
CA ASP A 399 -2.10 8.41 0.09
C ASP A 399 -2.66 7.62 1.26
N ASN A 400 -3.88 7.95 1.70
CA ASN A 400 -4.56 7.20 2.76
C ASN A 400 -4.78 5.72 2.39
N SER A 401 -5.10 5.44 1.13
CA SER A 401 -5.24 4.06 0.63
C SER A 401 -3.89 3.33 0.63
N SER A 402 -2.84 3.98 0.14
CA SER A 402 -1.49 3.42 0.07
C SER A 402 -0.96 3.11 1.48
N ASP A 403 -1.13 4.01 2.43
CA ASP A 403 -0.72 3.80 3.82
C ASP A 403 -1.50 2.65 4.48
N ALA A 404 -2.82 2.59 4.29
CA ALA A 404 -3.64 1.50 4.81
C ALA A 404 -3.26 0.12 4.23
N MET A 405 -2.73 0.09 3.00
CA MET A 405 -2.24 -1.13 2.36
C MET A 405 -0.73 -1.37 2.56
N HIS A 406 -0.03 -0.49 3.26
CA HIS A 406 1.43 -0.50 3.41
C HIS A 406 2.20 -0.43 2.07
N LEU A 407 1.69 0.35 1.12
CA LEU A 407 2.30 0.60 -0.19
C LEU A 407 3.21 1.84 -0.17
N LYS A 408 4.20 1.86 -1.05
CA LYS A 408 5.06 3.01 -1.36
C LYS A 408 4.20 4.14 -1.96
N HIS A 409 4.64 5.38 -1.80
CA HIS A 409 4.01 6.55 -2.42
C HIS A 409 4.66 6.86 -3.78
N ASN A 410 4.77 5.86 -4.63
CA ASN A 410 5.50 5.90 -5.89
C ASN A 410 4.59 6.14 -7.10
N TYR A 411 3.48 6.84 -6.90
CA TYR A 411 2.61 7.25 -7.99
C TYR A 411 2.93 8.68 -8.43
N VAL A 412 2.75 8.96 -9.71
CA VAL A 412 3.00 10.25 -10.35
C VAL A 412 1.81 10.67 -11.19
N ASN A 413 1.66 11.98 -11.35
CA ASN A 413 0.67 12.55 -12.24
C ASN A 413 1.18 12.54 -13.68
N ALA A 414 0.31 12.19 -14.63
CA ALA A 414 0.67 12.08 -16.03
C ALA A 414 -0.51 12.42 -16.95
N PHE A 415 -0.21 12.51 -18.24
CA PHE A 415 -1.20 12.57 -19.32
C PHE A 415 -0.89 11.56 -20.41
N ALA A 416 -1.90 11.23 -21.22
CA ALA A 416 -1.70 10.43 -22.43
C ALA A 416 -0.80 11.21 -23.41
N CYS A 417 0.23 10.55 -23.93
CA CYS A 417 1.11 11.18 -24.90
C CYS A 417 0.42 11.37 -26.25
N PRO A 418 0.40 12.60 -26.81
CA PRO A 418 -0.18 12.84 -28.14
C PRO A 418 0.54 12.10 -29.27
N ASN A 419 1.82 11.77 -29.07
CA ASN A 419 2.69 11.21 -30.12
C ASN A 419 2.74 9.67 -30.10
N ASN A 420 2.37 9.03 -28.98
CA ASN A 420 2.44 7.57 -28.85
C ASN A 420 1.47 7.09 -27.75
N GLU A 421 0.52 6.23 -28.13
CA GLU A 421 -0.51 5.67 -27.23
C GLU A 421 0.07 4.84 -26.05
N SER A 422 1.28 4.29 -26.21
CA SER A 422 1.98 3.54 -25.17
C SER A 422 2.87 4.40 -24.27
N CYS A 423 2.94 5.70 -24.52
CA CYS A 423 3.78 6.65 -23.79
C CYS A 423 2.93 7.50 -22.84
N TYR A 424 3.50 7.80 -21.68
CA TYR A 424 2.95 8.77 -20.73
C TYR A 424 3.77 10.05 -20.75
N CYS A 425 3.10 11.19 -20.59
CA CYS A 425 3.74 12.47 -20.31
C CYS A 425 3.70 12.68 -18.80
N ILE A 426 4.79 12.36 -18.11
CA ILE A 426 4.91 12.48 -16.66
C ILE A 426 5.07 13.95 -16.31
N ILE A 427 4.25 14.45 -15.39
CA ILE A 427 4.31 15.84 -14.96
C ILE A 427 5.37 15.99 -13.90
N ASN A 428 6.34 16.86 -14.16
CA ASN A 428 7.29 17.29 -13.16
C ASN A 428 6.68 18.47 -12.39
N GLU A 429 6.28 18.22 -11.14
CA GLU A 429 5.65 19.23 -10.28
C GLU A 429 6.66 20.28 -9.77
N ASP A 430 7.96 19.96 -9.75
CA ASP A 430 9.04 20.81 -9.26
C ASP A 430 9.57 21.78 -10.35
N HIS A 431 9.17 21.58 -11.61
CA HIS A 431 9.57 22.42 -12.74
C HIS A 431 8.36 23.06 -13.41
N HIS A 432 8.53 24.32 -13.85
CA HIS A 432 7.49 25.17 -14.42
C HIS A 432 6.86 24.53 -15.68
N LYS A 433 5.80 23.71 -15.50
CA LYS A 433 5.00 23.10 -16.57
C LYS A 433 5.82 22.27 -17.55
N VAL A 434 6.67 21.39 -17.03
CA VAL A 434 7.41 20.43 -17.84
C VAL A 434 6.74 19.06 -17.76
N ALA A 435 6.61 18.41 -18.90
CA ALA A 435 6.13 17.04 -18.99
C ALA A 435 7.13 16.18 -19.75
N ASP A 436 7.59 15.11 -19.13
CA ASP A 436 8.61 14.23 -19.69
C ASP A 436 7.97 12.96 -20.25
N CYS A 437 8.29 12.66 -21.51
CA CYS A 437 7.79 11.46 -22.16
C CYS A 437 8.57 10.24 -21.70
N THR A 438 7.86 9.18 -21.29
CA THR A 438 8.50 7.92 -20.90
C THR A 438 9.23 7.21 -22.06
N VAL A 439 8.80 7.43 -23.31
CA VAL A 439 9.34 6.72 -24.48
C VAL A 439 9.85 7.67 -25.57
N CYS A 440 9.21 8.83 -25.76
CA CYS A 440 9.42 9.64 -26.96
C CYS A 440 10.74 10.44 -26.99
N GLY A 441 11.51 10.49 -25.91
CA GLY A 441 12.80 11.21 -25.84
C GLY A 441 12.72 12.75 -25.89
N GLU A 442 11.59 13.32 -26.33
CA GLU A 442 11.31 14.77 -26.34
C GLU A 442 10.05 15.09 -25.52
N SER A 443 10.11 16.15 -24.72
CA SER A 443 8.97 16.68 -23.95
C SER A 443 7.93 17.28 -24.90
N PRO A 444 6.67 16.79 -24.91
CA PRO A 444 5.67 17.26 -25.84
C PRO A 444 5.14 18.63 -25.42
N ALA A 445 4.87 19.50 -26.39
CA ALA A 445 4.21 20.77 -26.14
C ALA A 445 2.73 20.53 -25.79
N LEU A 446 2.42 20.42 -24.49
CA LEU A 446 1.06 20.26 -23.99
C LEU A 446 0.32 21.61 -23.99
N SER A 447 -0.93 21.60 -24.45
CA SER A 447 -1.81 22.77 -24.45
C SER A 447 -2.32 23.15 -23.05
N ASN A 448 -2.89 24.34 -22.90
CA ASN A 448 -3.29 24.90 -21.60
C ASN A 448 -4.36 24.08 -20.84
N ASP A 449 -5.18 23.31 -21.56
CA ASP A 449 -6.20 22.40 -21.02
C ASP A 449 -5.64 21.18 -20.28
N TYR A 450 -4.35 20.86 -20.46
CA TYR A 450 -3.63 19.90 -19.62
C TYR A 450 -3.27 20.51 -18.26
N TRP A 451 -2.79 21.76 -18.29
CA TRP A 451 -2.26 22.45 -17.12
C TRP A 451 -3.34 22.95 -16.14
N THR A 452 -4.63 22.85 -16.49
CA THR A 452 -5.74 23.24 -15.60
C THR A 452 -5.76 22.47 -14.28
N TRP A 453 -5.18 21.27 -14.24
CA TRP A 453 -5.04 20.49 -13.01
C TRP A 453 -3.98 21.03 -12.04
N PHE A 454 -3.07 21.88 -12.52
CA PHE A 454 -1.88 22.34 -11.79
C PHE A 454 -1.84 23.86 -11.60
N ASN A 455 -2.61 24.63 -12.39
CA ASN A 455 -2.70 26.07 -12.23
C ASN A 455 -3.51 26.41 -10.97
N ASP A 456 -2.87 26.96 -9.95
CA ASP A 456 -3.57 27.41 -8.74
C ASP A 456 -4.68 28.41 -9.08
N ALA A 457 -5.80 28.30 -8.36
CA ALA A 457 -6.98 29.16 -8.58
C ALA A 457 -6.77 30.63 -8.11
N GLN A 458 -5.54 31.09 -7.92
CA GLN A 458 -5.22 32.46 -7.55
C GLN A 458 -4.50 33.17 -8.70
N GLY A 459 -5.18 34.16 -9.29
CA GLY A 459 -4.59 35.04 -10.28
C GLY A 459 -5.59 35.64 -11.25
N ARG A 460 -6.67 36.26 -10.74
CA ARG A 460 -7.36 37.31 -11.50
C ARG A 460 -6.79 38.64 -11.02
N ASP A 461 -5.62 39.00 -11.54
CA ASP A 461 -5.19 40.40 -11.51
C ASP A 461 -5.32 40.98 -12.91
N GLU A 462 -5.91 42.17 -12.90
CA GLU A 462 -6.43 42.91 -14.03
C GLU A 462 -5.34 43.24 -15.04
N CYS A 463 -5.72 43.19 -16.32
CA CYS A 463 -5.02 43.83 -17.40
C CYS A 463 -4.64 45.27 -17.00
N ASN A 464 -3.35 45.60 -16.95
CA ASN A 464 -2.89 46.95 -17.21
C ASN A 464 -1.53 46.93 -17.94
N ASN A 465 -1.54 47.58 -19.11
CA ASN A 465 -0.42 47.80 -20.00
C ASN A 465 0.67 48.68 -19.36
N GLY A 466 1.94 48.41 -19.67
CA GLY A 466 3.03 49.37 -19.42
C GLY A 466 4.43 48.81 -19.68
N THR A 467 4.99 49.15 -20.83
CA THR A 467 6.33 48.81 -21.32
C THR A 467 7.48 49.37 -20.45
N GLN A 468 8.48 48.56 -20.08
CA GLN A 468 9.92 48.71 -20.37
C GLN A 468 10.84 47.93 -19.39
N ILE A 469 11.53 46.94 -19.98
CA ILE A 469 12.90 46.45 -19.77
C ILE A 469 13.64 46.95 -18.50
N LYS A 470 13.96 46.01 -17.60
CA LYS A 470 15.29 45.85 -17.00
C LYS A 470 15.63 44.36 -16.89
N HIS A 471 16.74 43.98 -17.53
CA HIS A 471 17.52 42.80 -17.19
C HIS A 471 17.98 42.94 -15.73
N ASP A 472 17.83 41.88 -14.95
CA ASP A 472 18.89 41.39 -14.06
C ASP A 472 18.60 39.92 -13.69
N ASN A 473 19.65 39.11 -13.85
CA ASN A 473 19.85 37.69 -13.53
C ASN A 473 18.77 36.96 -12.72
N ASP A 474 18.11 35.96 -13.33
CA ASP A 474 17.42 34.91 -12.58
C ASP A 474 17.97 33.52 -12.93
N GLN A 475 18.63 32.98 -11.91
CA GLN A 475 19.21 31.66 -11.75
C GLN A 475 18.07 30.64 -11.57
N PRO A 476 18.21 29.39 -12.06
CA PRO A 476 17.15 28.38 -11.96
C PRO A 476 16.85 28.08 -10.49
N SER A 477 15.56 27.92 -10.17
CA SER A 477 15.08 27.69 -8.81
C SER A 477 15.51 26.30 -8.31
N ASP A 478 16.63 26.26 -7.59
CA ASP A 478 17.13 25.13 -6.82
C ASP A 478 16.07 24.68 -5.78
N GLU A 479 15.84 23.36 -5.67
CA GLU A 479 15.35 22.79 -4.42
C GLU A 479 16.27 23.28 -3.31
N ASN A 480 15.70 23.98 -2.33
CA ASN A 480 16.52 24.62 -1.32
C ASN A 480 17.14 23.53 -0.44
N ILE A 481 18.45 23.25 -0.59
CA ILE A 481 19.23 22.31 0.22
C ILE A 481 18.94 22.43 1.75
N LEU A 482 18.47 23.60 2.19
CA LEU A 482 17.99 23.85 3.54
C LEU A 482 16.82 22.95 3.98
N ASP A 483 16.04 22.40 3.06
CA ASP A 483 14.90 21.51 3.34
C ASP A 483 15.25 20.03 3.37
N LYS A 484 16.47 19.67 2.96
CA LYS A 484 16.92 18.28 3.01
C LYS A 484 17.26 17.88 4.46
N MET A 485 17.06 16.59 4.76
CA MET A 485 17.36 16.02 6.06
C MET A 485 18.88 15.84 6.23
N PRO A 486 19.51 16.42 7.26
CA PRO A 486 20.95 16.28 7.49
C PRO A 486 21.34 14.84 7.88
N GLN A 487 22.45 14.35 7.34
CA GLN A 487 23.05 13.09 7.80
C GLN A 487 23.71 13.25 9.17
N LEU A 488 23.62 12.22 10.01
CA LEU A 488 24.19 12.24 11.36
C LEU A 488 25.70 12.57 11.38
N ASN A 489 26.46 12.03 10.43
CA ASN A 489 27.91 12.26 10.37
C ASN A 489 28.24 13.73 10.06
N ASP A 490 27.45 14.40 9.23
CA ASP A 490 27.65 15.81 8.92
C ASP A 490 27.30 16.69 10.12
N LEU A 491 26.21 16.39 10.83
CA LEU A 491 25.87 17.09 12.07
C LEU A 491 26.96 16.93 13.14
N VAL A 492 27.43 15.71 13.38
CA VAL A 492 28.50 15.47 14.37
C VAL A 492 29.76 16.21 13.97
N ARG A 493 30.16 16.16 12.69
CA ARG A 493 31.36 16.86 12.19
C ARG A 493 31.26 18.38 12.34
N LEU A 494 30.12 18.98 11.99
CA LEU A 494 29.91 20.43 12.05
C LEU A 494 29.76 20.94 13.48
N PHE A 495 29.27 20.10 14.40
CA PHE A 495 29.00 20.50 15.78
C PHE A 495 29.98 19.95 16.81
N ASP A 496 31.03 19.21 16.43
CA ASP A 496 31.98 18.59 17.36
C ASP A 496 32.68 19.63 18.27
N SER A 497 33.06 20.77 17.70
CA SER A 497 33.64 21.90 18.46
C SER A 497 32.65 22.53 19.47
N TYR A 498 31.36 22.19 19.37
CA TYR A 498 30.26 22.65 20.23
C TYR A 498 29.68 21.50 21.07
N ALA A 499 30.34 20.35 21.15
CA ALA A 499 29.85 19.19 21.89
C ALA A 499 29.57 19.48 23.37
N ALA A 500 30.26 20.44 23.99
CA ALA A 500 29.97 20.90 25.35
C ALA A 500 28.57 21.53 25.50
N GLN A 501 27.97 22.01 24.40
CA GLN A 501 26.64 22.64 24.34
C GLN A 501 25.53 21.63 24.02
N PHE A 502 25.77 20.31 24.10
CA PHE A 502 24.79 19.29 23.71
C PHE A 502 23.43 19.42 24.44
N LYS A 503 23.40 19.90 25.70
CA LYS A 503 22.15 20.13 26.43
C LYS A 503 21.36 21.30 25.85
N LEU A 504 22.04 22.40 25.51
CA LEU A 504 21.43 23.58 24.89
C LEU A 504 20.84 23.20 23.52
N ILE A 505 21.65 22.53 22.69
CA ILE A 505 21.24 22.04 21.36
C ILE A 505 20.06 21.08 21.50
N GLY A 506 20.11 20.15 22.44
CA GLY A 506 19.04 19.19 22.63
C GLY A 506 17.72 19.82 23.09
N ILE A 507 17.76 20.79 24.00
CA ILE A 507 16.57 21.54 24.42
C ILE A 507 15.99 22.34 23.25
N ALA A 508 16.84 23.02 22.47
CA ALA A 508 16.41 23.80 21.31
C ALA A 508 15.77 22.92 20.22
N LEU A 509 16.28 21.70 20.03
CA LEU A 509 15.70 20.67 19.15
C LEU A 509 14.53 19.91 19.81
N SER A 510 14.09 20.33 21.00
CA SER A 510 13.03 19.71 21.78
C SER A 510 13.25 18.23 22.10
N VAL A 511 14.50 17.75 22.18
CA VAL A 511 14.84 16.37 22.56
C VAL A 511 15.19 16.25 24.04
N ARG A 512 14.86 15.11 24.64
CA ARG A 512 15.17 14.82 26.06
C ARG A 512 16.69 14.76 26.26
N VAL A 513 17.21 15.51 27.24
CA VAL A 513 18.64 15.55 27.60
C VAL A 513 18.92 15.32 29.09
N ASP A 514 17.89 15.14 29.91
CA ASP A 514 18.04 15.03 31.38
C ASP A 514 18.79 13.78 31.83
N ASP A 515 18.76 12.73 31.01
CA ASP A 515 19.46 11.47 31.20
C ASP A 515 20.93 11.51 30.75
N LEU A 516 21.37 12.61 30.13
CA LEU A 516 22.74 12.78 29.64
C LEU A 516 23.59 13.54 30.69
N LEU A 517 24.57 12.84 31.26
CA LEU A 517 25.49 13.39 32.26
C LEU A 517 26.51 14.33 31.61
N PRO A 518 26.72 15.56 32.13
CA PRO A 518 27.73 16.47 31.64
C PRO A 518 29.12 16.05 32.15
N CYS A 519 29.73 15.07 31.49
CA CYS A 519 31.12 14.66 31.73
C CYS A 519 31.98 15.07 30.51
N PRO A 520 33.10 15.79 30.71
CA PRO A 520 33.95 16.29 29.62
C PRO A 520 34.46 15.20 28.65
N GLU A 521 34.64 13.98 29.14
CA GLU A 521 35.18 12.85 28.35
C GLU A 521 34.16 12.23 27.38
N VAL A 522 32.87 12.58 27.47
CA VAL A 522 31.78 11.98 26.68
C VAL A 522 30.89 13.00 25.98
N THR A 523 31.29 14.27 25.92
CA THR A 523 30.48 15.36 25.33
C THR A 523 30.11 15.11 23.87
N THR A 524 31.04 14.60 23.05
CA THR A 524 30.76 14.26 21.64
C THR A 524 29.78 13.08 21.53
N ASN A 525 29.87 12.08 22.42
CA ASN A 525 28.90 10.98 22.46
C ASN A 525 27.50 11.45 22.86
N ASN A 526 27.42 12.40 23.80
CA ASN A 526 26.15 13.01 24.21
C ASN A 526 25.54 13.86 23.08
N LEU A 527 26.36 14.64 22.37
CA LEU A 527 25.92 15.40 21.20
C LEU A 527 25.42 14.48 20.08
N MET A 528 26.14 13.39 19.81
CA MET A 528 25.71 12.36 18.84
C MET A 528 24.38 11.74 19.24
N GLN A 529 24.17 11.42 20.53
CA GLN A 529 22.88 10.93 21.02
C GLN A 529 21.75 11.96 20.85
N VAL A 530 22.03 13.25 21.06
CA VAL A 530 21.07 14.35 20.83
C VAL A 530 20.64 14.37 19.36
N PHE A 531 21.58 14.32 18.41
CA PHE A 531 21.23 14.30 16.99
C PHE A 531 20.52 13.02 16.57
N GLN A 532 20.92 11.84 17.09
CA GLN A 532 20.20 10.59 16.84
C GLN A 532 18.74 10.65 17.34
N ARG A 533 18.51 11.23 18.52
CA ARG A 533 17.16 11.42 19.06
C ARG A 533 16.36 12.39 18.20
N TRP A 534 16.98 13.48 17.73
CA TRP A 534 16.32 14.45 16.87
C TRP A 534 15.93 13.84 15.52
N ILE A 535 16.89 13.17 14.86
CA ILE A 535 16.67 12.44 13.60
C ILE A 535 15.56 11.39 13.73
N ARG A 536 15.52 10.62 14.82
CA ARG A 536 14.47 9.60 15.06
C ARG A 536 13.05 10.16 15.24
N ARG A 537 12.89 11.48 15.44
CA ARG A 537 11.55 12.09 15.54
C ARG A 537 10.91 12.34 14.17
N ASP A 538 11.70 12.31 13.09
CA ASP A 538 11.30 12.42 11.67
C ASP A 538 10.53 13.70 11.26
N LYS A 539 10.03 14.47 12.23
CA LYS A 539 9.33 15.73 12.04
C LYS A 539 10.28 16.92 12.22
N ASP A 540 10.27 17.84 11.26
CA ASP A 540 11.07 19.09 11.23
C ASP A 540 12.60 18.88 11.30
N VAL A 541 13.10 17.72 10.83
CA VAL A 541 14.54 17.40 10.79
C VAL A 541 15.15 17.89 9.49
N THR A 542 15.45 19.19 9.39
CA THR A 542 16.05 19.80 8.19
C THR A 542 17.25 20.68 8.53
N TRP A 543 18.09 20.97 7.53
CA TRP A 543 19.17 21.95 7.65
C TRP A 543 18.65 23.34 8.08
N ARG A 544 17.43 23.70 7.68
CA ARG A 544 16.74 24.93 8.10
C ARG A 544 16.47 24.95 9.60
N THR A 545 16.02 23.83 10.17
CA THR A 545 15.74 23.75 11.60
C THR A 545 17.01 23.90 12.44
N ILE A 546 18.11 23.24 12.06
CA ILE A 546 19.36 23.36 12.80
C ILE A 546 19.99 24.75 12.66
N LEU A 547 19.83 25.41 11.49
CA LEU A 547 20.25 26.80 11.32
C LEU A 547 19.43 27.76 12.19
N ARG A 548 18.11 27.54 12.32
CA ARG A 548 17.28 28.32 13.24
C ARG A 548 17.74 28.18 14.69
N VAL A 549 18.09 26.96 15.11
CA VAL A 549 18.69 26.74 16.45
C VAL A 549 19.98 27.54 16.63
N CYS A 550 20.84 27.63 15.61
CA CYS A 550 22.05 28.44 15.72
C CYS A 550 21.74 29.94 15.82
N GLN A 551 20.73 30.41 15.09
CA GLN A 551 20.25 31.80 15.08
C GLN A 551 19.58 32.22 16.37
N ASP A 552 18.87 31.30 17.04
CA ASP A 552 18.21 31.54 18.32
C ASP A 552 19.23 31.67 19.48
N TYR A 553 20.46 31.19 19.29
CA TYR A 553 21.53 31.22 20.29
C TYR A 553 22.87 31.73 19.72
N PRO A 554 22.94 32.98 19.22
CA PRO A 554 24.10 33.49 18.48
C PRO A 554 25.37 33.55 19.35
N ASP A 555 25.23 33.83 20.65
CA ASP A 555 26.36 33.90 21.60
C ASP A 555 26.99 32.53 21.88
N HIS A 556 26.27 31.43 21.60
CA HIS A 556 26.72 30.06 21.85
C HIS A 556 27.01 29.27 20.56
N LEU A 557 26.28 29.57 19.48
CA LEU A 557 26.25 28.79 18.23
C LEU A 557 26.44 29.64 16.96
N GLY A 558 26.69 30.95 17.05
CA GLY A 558 26.82 31.81 15.86
C GLY A 558 27.95 31.41 14.92
N LYS A 559 29.04 30.83 15.45
CA LYS A 559 30.12 30.26 14.63
C LYS A 559 29.71 28.93 13.97
N ALA A 560 28.88 28.11 14.64
CA ALA A 560 28.31 26.90 14.05
C ALA A 560 27.36 27.24 12.89
N GLU A 561 26.59 28.33 13.00
CA GLU A 561 25.75 28.82 11.90
C GLU A 561 26.58 29.11 10.64
N ALA A 562 27.72 29.80 10.80
CA ALA A 562 28.61 30.13 9.69
C ALA A 562 29.21 28.86 9.06
N GLU A 563 29.63 27.88 9.88
CA GLU A 563 30.18 26.60 9.42
C GLU A 563 29.13 25.76 8.67
N VAL A 564 27.87 25.73 9.15
CA VAL A 564 26.76 25.06 8.46
C VAL A 564 26.44 25.75 7.13
N LYS A 565 26.34 27.08 7.09
CA LYS A 565 26.11 27.82 5.83
C LYS A 565 27.22 27.57 4.82
N GLN A 566 28.48 27.61 5.27
CA GLN A 566 29.63 27.33 4.41
C GLN A 566 29.60 25.90 3.87
N PHE A 567 29.25 24.92 4.71
CA PHE A 567 29.10 23.53 4.27
C PHE A 567 28.00 23.39 3.21
N LEU A 568 26.82 23.98 3.45
CA LEU A 568 25.67 23.88 2.55
C LEU A 568 25.90 24.58 1.20
N SER A 569 26.80 25.56 1.14
CA SER A 569 27.27 26.16 -0.12
C SER A 569 28.43 25.41 -0.78
N SER A 570 28.88 24.28 -0.22
CA SER A 570 30.01 23.53 -0.75
C SER A 570 29.60 22.54 -1.84
N PRO A 571 30.46 22.25 -2.83
CA PRO A 571 30.21 21.20 -3.83
C PRO A 571 29.93 19.82 -3.21
N THR A 572 30.52 19.55 -2.04
CA THR A 572 30.29 18.31 -1.29
C THR A 572 28.85 18.21 -0.79
N ALA A 573 28.27 19.30 -0.28
CA ALA A 573 26.88 19.29 0.17
C ALA A 573 25.91 19.13 -1.02
N HIS A 574 26.13 19.86 -2.12
CA HIS A 574 25.32 19.67 -3.33
C HIS A 574 25.45 18.23 -3.88
N SER A 575 26.64 17.60 -3.88
CA SER A 575 26.75 16.20 -4.31
C SER A 575 26.06 15.18 -3.40
N LEU A 576 25.92 15.48 -2.10
CA LEU A 576 25.33 14.57 -1.11
C LEU A 576 23.83 14.76 -0.97
N TYR A 577 23.34 15.98 -1.17
CA TYR A 577 21.97 16.39 -0.89
C TYR A 577 21.18 16.80 -2.16
N ASP A 578 21.86 16.96 -3.31
CA ASP A 578 21.29 17.14 -4.67
C ASP A 578 21.97 16.18 -5.69
N PRO A 579 21.65 14.87 -5.72
CA PRO A 579 22.32 13.95 -6.63
C PRO A 579 21.70 13.95 -8.05
N LEU A 580 22.52 14.21 -9.06
CA LEU A 580 22.37 13.56 -10.38
C LEU A 580 22.90 12.11 -10.30
N PRO A 581 22.41 11.16 -11.11
CA PRO A 581 22.77 9.75 -10.98
C PRO A 581 24.09 9.42 -11.70
N ASP A 582 25.07 8.79 -11.03
CA ASP A 582 25.75 7.62 -11.61
C ASP A 582 26.54 6.70 -10.64
N GLU A 583 26.46 5.42 -11.00
CA GLU A 583 27.24 4.18 -10.82
C GLU A 583 28.28 3.93 -9.69
N SER A 584 27.99 2.81 -9.01
CA SER A 584 28.88 1.70 -8.64
C SER A 584 29.73 1.78 -7.36
N LYS A 585 29.52 0.80 -6.46
CA LYS A 585 30.59 -0.06 -5.91
C LYS A 585 30.02 -1.24 -5.11
N SER A 586 30.44 -2.43 -5.53
CA SER A 586 30.20 -3.73 -4.89
C SER A 586 31.01 -3.91 -3.60
N THR A 587 30.46 -4.63 -2.61
CA THR A 587 31.30 -5.36 -1.66
C THR A 587 30.67 -6.67 -1.17
N THR A 588 31.49 -7.71 -1.14
CA THR A 588 31.23 -9.11 -0.78
C THR A 588 31.49 -9.37 0.70
N ARG A 589 30.75 -10.33 1.32
CA ARG A 589 31.10 -11.24 2.45
C ARG A 589 29.83 -11.59 3.24
N ALA A 590 29.66 -12.70 3.95
CA ALA A 590 30.29 -14.01 4.05
C ALA A 590 29.25 -14.90 4.77
N HIS A 591 29.19 -16.19 4.46
CA HIS A 591 28.27 -17.14 5.10
C HIS A 591 28.74 -17.48 6.51
N ASP A 592 27.85 -17.34 7.50
CA ASP A 592 27.94 -18.05 8.78
C ASP A 592 26.68 -18.90 8.98
N HIS A 593 26.93 -20.18 9.31
CA HIS A 593 25.92 -21.19 9.62
C HIS A 593 25.29 -20.93 10.98
N CYS A 594 23.95 -20.96 11.07
CA CYS A 594 23.25 -21.08 12.34
C CYS A 594 22.11 -22.13 12.22
N PHE A 595 22.15 -23.13 13.10
CA PHE A 595 21.14 -24.18 13.23
C PHE A 595 19.82 -23.58 13.75
N LYS A 596 18.68 -23.85 13.09
CA LYS A 596 17.34 -23.48 13.57
C LYS A 596 16.44 -24.72 13.68
N PHE A 597 15.82 -24.86 14.85
CA PHE A 597 14.86 -25.89 15.23
C PHE A 597 13.46 -25.59 14.67
N PHE A 598 12.75 -26.62 14.23
CA PHE A 598 11.31 -26.56 13.89
C PHE A 598 10.47 -26.80 15.17
N PRO A 599 9.52 -25.92 15.53
CA PRO A 599 8.37 -26.32 16.33
C PRO A 599 7.36 -27.06 15.43
N SER A 600 6.74 -28.10 15.98
CA SER A 600 5.91 -29.10 15.28
C SER A 600 4.53 -28.63 14.81
N LYS A 601 4.24 -27.33 14.83
CA LYS A 601 3.02 -26.78 14.20
C LYS A 601 3.42 -26.21 12.85
N SER A 602 3.01 -26.90 11.78
CA SER A 602 3.22 -26.50 10.39
C SER A 602 2.48 -25.19 10.08
N HIS A 603 3.08 -24.06 10.45
CA HIS A 603 2.60 -22.75 10.05
C HIS A 603 3.39 -22.29 8.82
N ALA A 604 2.74 -22.36 7.65
CA ALA A 604 3.17 -21.55 6.52
C ALA A 604 2.89 -20.10 6.91
N PHE A 605 3.96 -19.33 7.13
CA PHE A 605 3.87 -17.91 7.47
C PHE A 605 3.38 -17.14 6.24
N VAL A 606 2.14 -16.65 6.28
CA VAL A 606 1.60 -15.73 5.28
C VAL A 606 1.24 -14.45 6.04
N PHE A 607 1.67 -13.30 5.54
CA PHE A 607 1.30 -11.98 6.07
C PHE A 607 -0.23 -11.80 5.92
N ILE A 608 -0.98 -11.19 6.84
CA ILE A 608 -2.46 -11.30 7.04
C ILE A 608 -3.09 -9.91 7.18
N ALA A 609 -2.46 -8.91 7.81
CA ALA A 609 -3.14 -7.61 8.04
C ALA A 609 -3.38 -6.80 6.75
N SER A 610 -2.33 -6.43 6.00
CA SER A 610 -2.44 -5.92 4.61
C SER A 610 -3.05 -6.96 3.68
N LEU A 611 -2.88 -8.23 4.04
CA LEU A 611 -3.41 -9.36 3.32
C LEU A 611 -4.89 -9.60 3.56
N ILE A 612 -5.64 -8.92 4.45
CA ILE A 612 -7.11 -9.01 4.39
C ILE A 612 -7.61 -8.11 3.28
N LEU A 613 -7.06 -6.90 3.12
CA LEU A 613 -7.39 -6.04 1.98
C LEU A 613 -6.90 -6.66 0.68
N VAL A 614 -5.68 -7.19 0.69
CA VAL A 614 -5.08 -7.87 -0.46
C VAL A 614 -5.69 -9.26 -0.65
N LEU A 615 -6.11 -10.02 0.37
CA LEU A 615 -6.88 -11.27 0.22
C LEU A 615 -8.30 -10.99 -0.17
N VAL A 616 -8.96 -9.94 0.30
CA VAL A 616 -10.29 -9.59 -0.21
C VAL A 616 -10.13 -9.26 -1.68
N ALA A 617 -9.13 -8.46 -2.06
CA ALA A 617 -8.85 -8.17 -3.47
C ALA A 617 -8.37 -9.40 -4.28
N ILE A 618 -7.57 -10.30 -3.71
CA ILE A 618 -7.07 -11.54 -4.32
C ILE A 618 -8.18 -12.59 -4.42
N LEU A 619 -8.95 -12.77 -3.35
CA LEU A 619 -10.09 -13.65 -3.27
C LEU A 619 -11.13 -13.18 -4.27
N ILE A 620 -11.41 -11.87 -4.37
CA ILE A 620 -12.22 -11.29 -5.46
C ILE A 620 -11.63 -11.58 -6.83
N LEU A 621 -10.31 -11.44 -7.02
CA LEU A 621 -9.66 -11.78 -8.29
C LEU A 621 -9.63 -13.29 -8.60
N TYR A 622 -9.76 -14.14 -7.58
CA TYR A 622 -9.80 -15.61 -7.67
C TYR A 622 -11.24 -16.14 -7.85
N LEU A 623 -12.23 -15.45 -7.25
CA LEU A 623 -13.64 -15.59 -7.60
C LEU A 623 -13.84 -15.08 -9.03
N CYS A 624 -13.06 -14.08 -9.43
CA CYS A 624 -12.90 -13.67 -10.81
C CYS A 624 -12.13 -14.69 -11.68
#